data_AF-A0A9E5IGE8-F1
#
_entry.id   AF-A0A9E5IGE8-F1
#
_cell.length_a   1.000
_cell.length_b   1.000
_cell.length_c   1.000
_cell.angle_alpha   90.00
_cell.angle_beta   90.00
_cell.angle_gamma   90.00
#
_symmetry.space_group_name_H-M   'P 1'
#
loop_
_entity.id
_entity.type
_entity.pdbx_description
1 polymer ?
#
loop_
_entity_poly.entity_id
_entity_poly.type
_entity_poly.pdbx_seq_one_letter_code
_entity_poly.pdbx_strand_id
1 'polypeptide(L)'
;MAPTSGFSVTSWNLLHAMAIPPNSGANLDAALKSIHDVVPSDVFAIQEVDVHQDRSGKGNQVRHVAESIGAAHWAFAPVMYGTPGAKWRGINESIIFENNDTVPQESMYGIGIVSKIPVKKWHRINLGKAPLGMPLLVAGEKRPRFIYVSDEPRCALVAELENGISITTTHLS
;
A
#
# COMPACT_ATOMS: atom_id res chain seq x y z
N MET A 1 1.57 11.13 -36.93
CA MET A 1 0.73 11.29 -35.73
C MET A 1 1.55 10.81 -34.56
N ALA A 2 1.82 11.66 -33.56
CA ALA A 2 2.38 11.17 -32.31
C ALA A 2 1.36 10.18 -31.73
N PRO A 3 1.75 8.97 -31.29
CA PRO A 3 0.82 8.10 -30.62
C PRO A 3 0.33 8.85 -29.38
N THR A 4 -0.97 9.15 -29.33
CA THR A 4 -1.61 9.51 -28.07
C THR A 4 -1.69 8.24 -27.24
N SER A 5 -0.58 7.84 -26.64
CA SER A 5 -0.65 6.87 -25.54
C SER A 5 -1.44 7.55 -24.44
N GLY A 6 -2.64 7.03 -24.16
CA GLY A 6 -3.42 7.49 -23.02
C GLY A 6 -2.64 7.29 -21.72
N PHE A 7 -2.90 8.11 -20.72
CA PHE A 7 -2.34 7.94 -19.39
C PHE A 7 -3.08 6.82 -18.67
N SER A 8 -2.34 5.88 -18.07
CA SER A 8 -2.88 4.65 -17.49
C SER A 8 -2.50 4.49 -16.02
N VAL A 9 -3.48 4.11 -15.20
CA VAL A 9 -3.31 3.92 -13.75
C VAL A 9 -3.89 2.57 -13.36
N THR A 10 -3.11 1.79 -12.62
CA THR A 10 -3.59 0.60 -11.92
C THR A 10 -3.81 0.94 -10.46
N SER A 11 -5.00 0.67 -9.93
CA SER A 11 -5.23 0.63 -8.48
C SER A 11 -5.30 -0.82 -8.03
N TRP A 12 -4.51 -1.19 -7.02
CA TRP A 12 -4.44 -2.57 -6.55
C TRP A 12 -4.23 -2.67 -5.05
N ASN A 13 -5.21 -3.26 -4.36
CA ASN A 13 -5.04 -3.74 -3.00
C ASN A 13 -4.22 -5.04 -3.03
N LEU A 14 -2.98 -4.99 -2.50
CA LEU A 14 -2.04 -6.11 -2.56
C LEU A 14 -2.41 -7.26 -1.62
N LEU A 15 -3.32 -7.03 -0.66
CA LEU A 15 -3.53 -7.90 0.47
C LEU A 15 -2.19 -8.29 1.10
N HIS A 16 -1.30 -7.32 1.33
CA HIS A 16 0.03 -7.52 1.91
C HIS A 16 0.83 -8.63 1.20
N ALA A 17 0.57 -8.82 -0.10
CA ALA A 17 1.08 -9.88 -0.97
C ALA A 17 0.79 -11.32 -0.52
N MET A 18 -0.28 -11.53 0.23
CA MET A 18 -0.75 -12.86 0.57
C MET A 18 -1.62 -13.46 -0.53
N ALA A 19 -1.39 -14.74 -0.80
CA ALA A 19 -2.14 -15.49 -1.78
C ALA A 19 -3.57 -15.82 -1.30
N ILE A 20 -4.53 -15.74 -2.23
CA ILE A 20 -5.87 -16.30 -2.08
C ILE A 20 -6.09 -17.39 -3.14
N PRO A 21 -6.42 -18.64 -2.77
CA PRO A 21 -6.44 -19.15 -1.40
C PRO A 21 -5.02 -19.21 -0.81
N PRO A 22 -4.89 -19.19 0.53
CA PRO A 22 -3.60 -19.39 1.19
C PRO A 22 -2.93 -20.68 0.71
N ASN A 23 -1.60 -20.68 0.60
CA ASN A 23 -0.79 -21.82 0.15
C ASN A 23 -1.03 -22.29 -1.30
N SER A 24 -1.69 -21.49 -2.14
CA SER A 24 -1.82 -21.77 -3.58
C SER A 24 -0.51 -21.72 -4.37
N GLY A 25 0.58 -21.23 -3.75
CA GLY A 25 1.86 -20.99 -4.41
C GLY A 25 1.92 -19.67 -5.18
N ALA A 26 0.79 -18.92 -5.27
CA ALA A 26 0.80 -17.57 -5.79
C ALA A 26 1.69 -16.66 -4.93
N ASN A 27 2.40 -15.73 -5.57
CA ASN A 27 3.27 -14.78 -4.92
C ASN A 27 3.27 -13.45 -5.68
N LEU A 28 3.84 -12.41 -5.06
CA LEU A 28 3.86 -11.07 -5.62
C LEU A 28 4.56 -11.00 -6.97
N ASP A 29 5.68 -11.71 -7.15
CA ASP A 29 6.48 -11.68 -8.38
C ASP A 29 5.69 -12.22 -9.58
N ALA A 30 5.04 -13.37 -9.40
CA ALA A 30 4.21 -13.97 -10.44
C ALA A 30 3.02 -13.07 -10.80
N ALA A 31 2.40 -12.43 -9.81
CA ALA A 31 1.30 -11.48 -10.01
C ALA A 31 1.77 -10.22 -10.75
N LEU A 32 2.91 -9.66 -10.37
CA LEU A 32 3.50 -8.47 -10.99
C LEU A 32 3.93 -8.73 -12.44
N LYS A 33 4.53 -9.89 -12.71
CA LYS A 33 4.83 -10.29 -14.09
C LYS A 33 3.56 -10.37 -14.93
N SER A 34 2.53 -11.02 -14.40
CA SER A 34 1.25 -11.18 -15.11
C SER A 34 0.58 -9.84 -15.39
N ILE A 35 0.55 -8.92 -14.41
CA ILE A 35 -0.09 -7.61 -14.60
C ILE A 35 0.72 -6.71 -15.54
N HIS A 36 2.05 -6.78 -15.49
CA HIS A 36 2.91 -6.00 -16.39
C HIS A 36 2.71 -6.38 -17.85
N ASP A 37 2.56 -7.68 -18.13
CA ASP A 37 2.36 -8.21 -19.48
C ASP A 37 0.97 -7.85 -20.05
N VAL A 38 -0.04 -7.66 -19.19
CA VAL A 38 -1.44 -7.41 -19.60
C VAL A 38 -1.81 -5.92 -19.54
N VAL A 39 -1.28 -5.17 -18.57
CA VAL A 39 -1.63 -3.77 -18.28
C VAL A 39 -0.37 -2.98 -17.92
N PRO A 40 0.43 -2.54 -18.90
CA PRO A 40 1.68 -1.82 -18.65
C PRO A 40 1.40 -0.36 -18.21
N SER A 41 0.86 -0.19 -16.99
CA SER A 41 0.43 1.12 -16.51
C SER A 41 1.59 2.08 -16.27
N ASP A 42 1.31 3.38 -16.37
CA ASP A 42 2.25 4.47 -16.06
C ASP A 42 2.43 4.64 -14.55
N VAL A 43 1.34 4.45 -13.80
CA VAL A 43 1.29 4.59 -12.34
C VAL A 43 0.55 3.42 -11.71
N PHE A 44 1.09 2.91 -10.59
CA PHE A 44 0.45 1.93 -9.72
C PHE A 44 0.14 2.60 -8.38
N ALA A 45 -1.14 2.68 -8.03
CA ALA A 45 -1.65 3.09 -6.73
C ALA A 45 -1.99 1.84 -5.92
N ILE A 46 -1.21 1.55 -4.89
CA ILE A 46 -1.29 0.28 -4.16
C ILE A 46 -1.72 0.47 -2.71
N GLN A 47 -2.59 -0.42 -2.25
CA GLN A 47 -3.11 -0.46 -0.89
C GLN A 47 -2.72 -1.77 -0.19
N GLU A 48 -2.84 -1.77 1.14
CA GLU A 48 -2.44 -2.89 2.00
C GLU A 48 -0.99 -3.35 1.77
N VAL A 49 -0.07 -2.40 1.77
CA VAL A 49 1.34 -2.70 1.55
C VAL A 49 2.05 -2.86 2.88
N ASP A 50 2.91 -3.88 2.94
CA ASP A 50 3.76 -4.18 4.08
C ASP A 50 5.20 -3.70 3.87
N VAL A 51 5.81 -3.26 4.96
CA VAL A 51 7.25 -3.02 5.09
C VAL A 51 7.76 -3.74 6.33
N HIS A 52 8.85 -4.51 6.21
CA HIS A 52 9.51 -5.24 7.31
C HIS A 52 8.58 -6.15 8.14
N GLN A 53 7.49 -6.65 7.54
CA GLN A 53 6.59 -7.60 8.20
C GLN A 53 7.05 -9.03 7.96
N ASP A 54 6.96 -9.88 8.98
CA ASP A 54 7.32 -11.31 8.86
C ASP A 54 6.46 -12.03 7.82
N ARG A 55 5.15 -11.73 7.79
CA ARG A 55 4.18 -12.34 6.86
C ARG A 55 4.46 -12.04 5.38
N SER A 56 5.24 -10.99 5.10
CA SER A 56 5.52 -10.49 3.75
C SER A 56 7.01 -10.57 3.38
N GLY A 57 7.79 -11.39 4.08
CA GLY A 57 9.21 -11.62 3.76
C GLY A 57 10.15 -10.48 4.15
N LYS A 58 9.74 -9.59 5.07
CA LYS A 58 10.55 -8.50 5.65
C LYS A 58 11.08 -7.44 4.67
N GLY A 59 10.60 -7.40 3.44
CA GLY A 59 10.98 -6.41 2.43
C GLY A 59 10.19 -5.10 2.52
N ASN A 60 10.35 -4.24 1.52
CA ASN A 60 9.48 -3.09 1.24
C ASN A 60 8.70 -3.37 -0.05
N GLN A 61 7.41 -3.65 0.07
CA GLN A 61 6.60 -4.06 -1.08
C GLN A 61 6.44 -2.97 -2.12
N VAL A 62 6.37 -1.70 -1.73
CA VAL A 62 6.24 -0.57 -2.67
C VAL A 62 7.49 -0.47 -3.55
N ARG A 63 8.67 -0.56 -2.93
CA ARG A 63 9.94 -0.59 -3.64
C ARG A 63 10.04 -1.82 -4.55
N HIS A 64 9.65 -2.99 -4.05
CA HIS A 64 9.66 -4.23 -4.82
C HIS A 64 8.79 -4.16 -6.08
N VAL A 65 7.59 -3.58 -5.96
CA VAL A 65 6.71 -3.33 -7.11
C VAL A 65 7.39 -2.38 -8.10
N ALA A 66 8.01 -1.29 -7.64
CA ALA A 66 8.72 -0.34 -8.49
C ALA A 66 9.86 -0.99 -9.29
N GLU A 67 10.71 -1.76 -8.62
CA GLU A 67 11.82 -2.49 -9.24
C GLU A 67 11.29 -3.51 -10.27
N SER A 68 10.22 -4.23 -9.94
CA SER A 68 9.63 -5.26 -10.81
C SER A 68 9.03 -4.70 -12.10
N ILE A 69 8.41 -3.51 -12.06
CA ILE A 69 7.76 -2.92 -13.24
C ILE A 69 8.64 -1.91 -13.98
N GLY A 70 9.90 -1.72 -13.54
CA GLY A 70 10.84 -0.76 -14.12
C GLY A 70 10.47 0.70 -13.87
N ALA A 71 9.87 1.01 -12.73
CA ALA A 71 9.51 2.38 -12.35
C ALA A 71 10.63 3.03 -11.51
N ALA A 72 10.96 4.28 -11.83
CA ALA A 72 12.03 5.01 -11.15
C ALA A 72 11.56 5.72 -9.88
N HIS A 73 10.26 5.96 -9.71
CA HIS A 73 9.74 6.77 -8.61
C HIS A 73 8.77 5.95 -7.77
N TRP A 74 8.93 5.98 -6.46
CA TRP A 74 7.96 5.39 -5.54
C TRP A 74 7.89 6.15 -4.23
N ALA A 75 6.73 6.06 -3.59
CA ALA A 75 6.52 6.58 -2.25
C ALA A 75 5.64 5.61 -1.44
N PHE A 76 6.03 5.39 -0.19
CA PHE A 76 5.28 4.64 0.82
C PHE A 76 4.82 5.59 1.93
N ALA A 77 3.52 5.59 2.22
CA ALA A 77 2.93 6.32 3.32
C ALA A 77 2.43 5.33 4.39
N PRO A 78 3.20 5.11 5.48
CA PRO A 78 2.79 4.21 6.54
C PRO A 78 1.67 4.84 7.37
N VAL A 79 0.62 4.09 7.68
CA VAL A 79 -0.43 4.52 8.62
C VAL A 79 -0.19 3.98 10.02
N MET A 80 0.60 2.92 10.16
CA MET A 80 0.92 2.32 11.45
C MET A 80 2.27 1.64 11.47
N TYR A 81 2.81 1.50 12.68
CA TYR A 81 3.86 0.53 13.00
C TYR A 81 3.23 -0.71 13.63
N GLY A 82 3.80 -1.88 13.36
CA GLY A 82 3.26 -3.19 13.75
C GLY A 82 2.31 -3.77 12.71
N THR A 83 1.56 -4.80 13.08
CA THR A 83 0.75 -5.60 12.15
C THR A 83 -0.75 -5.34 12.37
N PRO A 84 -1.51 -4.94 11.33
CA PRO A 84 -2.96 -4.89 11.39
C PRO A 84 -3.55 -6.23 11.87
N GLY A 85 -4.58 -6.18 12.72
CA GLY A 85 -5.17 -7.37 13.34
C GLY A 85 -4.33 -8.04 14.44
N ALA A 86 -3.12 -7.56 14.73
CA ALA A 86 -2.32 -7.98 15.88
C ALA A 86 -1.98 -6.75 16.76
N LYS A 87 -0.69 -6.51 17.04
CA LYS A 87 -0.24 -5.37 17.83
C LYS A 87 0.29 -4.28 16.91
N TRP A 88 -0.27 -3.07 17.04
CA TRP A 88 0.14 -1.92 16.25
C TRP A 88 0.02 -0.60 17.03
N ARG A 89 0.68 0.44 16.52
CA ARG A 89 0.54 1.85 16.93
C ARG A 89 0.35 2.73 15.71
N GLY A 90 -0.64 3.61 15.75
CA GLY A 90 -0.95 4.52 14.64
C GLY A 90 0.12 5.60 14.46
N ILE A 91 0.29 6.04 13.22
CA ILE A 91 1.17 7.14 12.83
C ILE A 91 0.29 8.36 12.54
N ASN A 92 0.51 9.43 13.28
CA ASN A 92 -0.20 10.70 13.11
C ASN A 92 0.65 11.75 12.39
N GLU A 93 1.94 11.48 12.25
CA GLU A 93 2.92 12.29 11.55
C GLU A 93 2.71 12.16 10.03
N SER A 94 3.03 13.21 9.28
CA SER A 94 2.97 13.20 7.81
C SER A 94 4.24 12.58 7.22
N ILE A 95 4.51 11.31 7.55
CA ILE A 95 5.69 10.57 7.06
C ILE A 95 5.43 9.99 5.68
N ILE A 96 6.40 10.15 4.78
CA ILE A 96 6.49 9.48 3.48
C ILE A 96 7.91 8.95 3.36
N PHE A 97 8.07 7.73 2.85
CA PHE A 97 9.37 7.18 2.47
C PHE A 97 9.45 7.05 0.95
N GLU A 98 10.50 7.58 0.34
CA GLU A 98 10.77 7.47 -1.10
C GLU A 98 12.18 6.90 -1.38
N ASN A 99 12.59 6.92 -2.66
CA ASN A 99 13.76 6.22 -3.19
C ASN A 99 15.05 6.25 -2.34
N ASN A 100 15.37 7.39 -1.73
CA ASN A 100 16.64 7.61 -1.03
C ASN A 100 16.49 7.65 0.50
N ASP A 101 15.28 7.43 1.02
CA ASP A 101 15.05 7.49 2.45
C ASP A 101 15.53 6.22 3.16
N THR A 102 16.11 6.42 4.35
CA THR A 102 16.38 5.31 5.26
C THR A 102 15.09 4.89 5.94
N VAL A 103 14.54 3.75 5.50
CA VAL A 103 13.36 3.15 6.10
C VAL A 103 13.72 2.50 7.45
N PRO A 104 13.03 2.84 8.56
CA PRO A 104 13.27 2.23 9.87
C PRO A 104 13.11 0.71 9.83
N GLN A 105 13.92 0.00 10.63
CA GLN A 105 13.82 -1.46 10.81
C GLN A 105 12.66 -1.83 11.75
N GLU A 106 11.48 -1.28 11.50
CA GLU A 106 10.23 -1.59 12.20
C GLU A 106 9.20 -2.06 11.17
N SER A 107 8.40 -3.06 11.54
CA SER A 107 7.26 -3.47 10.71
C SER A 107 6.27 -2.31 10.57
N MET A 108 5.85 -2.03 9.35
CA MET A 108 4.90 -0.97 9.02
C MET A 108 3.88 -1.47 8.00
N TYR A 109 2.75 -0.76 7.95
CA TYR A 109 1.67 -1.03 7.02
C TYR A 109 1.06 0.29 6.53
N GLY A 110 0.64 0.33 5.26
CA GLY A 110 0.00 1.50 4.70
C GLY A 110 -0.36 1.39 3.22
N ILE A 111 -0.10 2.48 2.49
CA ILE A 111 -0.40 2.63 1.07
C ILE A 111 0.84 3.14 0.33
N GLY A 112 0.90 2.93 -0.98
CA GLY A 112 2.00 3.39 -1.81
C GLY A 112 1.58 3.82 -3.20
N ILE A 113 2.44 4.62 -3.84
CA ILE A 113 2.35 4.92 -5.26
C ILE A 113 3.70 4.59 -5.89
N VAL A 114 3.66 3.98 -7.07
CA VAL A 114 4.81 3.71 -7.93
C VAL A 114 4.54 4.37 -9.28
N SER A 115 5.51 5.10 -9.82
CA SER A 115 5.35 5.88 -11.05
C SER A 115 6.55 5.73 -11.99
N LYS A 116 6.26 5.48 -13.27
CA LYS A 116 7.24 5.61 -14.37
C LYS A 116 7.39 7.06 -14.82
N ILE A 117 6.39 7.89 -14.54
CA ILE A 117 6.41 9.33 -14.82
C ILE A 117 7.16 10.05 -13.69
N PRO A 118 8.06 11.00 -14.00
CA PRO A 118 8.71 11.81 -12.98
C PRO A 118 7.73 12.49 -12.03
N VAL A 119 8.05 12.44 -10.74
CA VAL A 119 7.23 12.99 -9.66
C VAL A 119 7.88 14.26 -9.15
N LYS A 120 7.16 15.38 -9.23
CA LYS A 120 7.60 16.67 -8.69
C LYS A 120 7.62 16.65 -7.17
N LYS A 121 6.57 16.09 -6.58
CA LYS A 121 6.37 16.10 -5.13
C LYS A 121 5.39 15.03 -4.68
N TRP A 122 5.67 14.47 -3.52
CA TRP A 122 4.74 13.63 -2.78
C TRP A 122 4.04 14.44 -1.70
N HIS A 123 2.74 14.23 -1.55
CA HIS A 123 1.95 14.84 -0.48
C HIS A 123 1.23 13.76 0.31
N ARG A 124 1.09 13.98 1.61
CA ARG A 124 0.32 13.11 2.51
C ARG A 124 -0.76 13.91 3.19
N ILE A 125 -1.98 13.38 3.14
CA ILE A 125 -3.14 13.93 3.85
C ILE A 125 -3.54 12.91 4.90
N ASN A 126 -3.42 13.25 6.18
CA ASN A 126 -3.93 12.39 7.25
C ASN A 126 -5.45 12.56 7.35
N LEU A 127 -6.18 11.47 7.17
CA LEU A 127 -7.65 11.45 7.16
C LEU A 127 -8.23 11.19 8.56
N GLY A 128 -7.36 10.97 9.55
CA GLY A 128 -7.73 10.70 10.93
C GLY A 128 -8.22 9.27 11.15
N LYS A 129 -8.83 9.06 12.31
CA LYS A 129 -9.48 7.83 12.73
C LYS A 129 -10.86 8.19 13.29
N ALA A 130 -11.85 7.32 13.09
CA ALA A 130 -13.09 7.34 13.82
C ALA A 130 -12.78 7.25 15.34
N PRO A 131 -13.47 8.06 16.17
CA PRO A 131 -13.22 8.09 17.61
C PRO A 131 -13.66 6.79 18.31
N LEU A 132 -14.52 6.00 17.67
CA LEU A 132 -15.04 4.71 18.16
C LEU A 132 -14.68 3.62 17.16
N GLY A 133 -14.08 2.54 17.68
CA GLY A 133 -13.86 1.30 16.94
C GLY A 133 -15.13 0.46 16.84
N MET A 134 -15.07 -0.63 16.07
CA MET A 134 -16.22 -1.48 15.81
C MET A 134 -16.16 -2.77 16.64
N PRO A 135 -17.25 -3.17 17.32
CA PRO A 135 -17.34 -4.52 17.88
C PRO A 135 -17.56 -5.53 16.73
N LEU A 136 -16.59 -6.41 16.51
CA LEU A 136 -16.70 -7.52 15.56
C LEU A 136 -17.15 -8.79 16.28
N LEU A 137 -18.15 -9.47 15.72
CA LEU A 137 -18.57 -10.79 16.16
C LEU A 137 -17.76 -11.85 15.41
N VAL A 138 -16.85 -12.52 16.11
CA VAL A 138 -16.05 -13.62 15.55
C VAL A 138 -16.59 -14.96 16.02
N ALA A 139 -16.47 -15.99 15.18
CA ALA A 139 -16.79 -17.36 15.57
C ALA A 139 -15.80 -17.82 16.66
N GLY A 140 -16.31 -18.12 17.85
CA GLY A 140 -15.54 -18.75 18.92
C GLY A 140 -15.82 -20.25 18.98
N GLU A 141 -14.92 -21.03 19.58
CA GLU A 141 -14.98 -22.50 19.63
C GLU A 141 -16.29 -23.07 20.22
N LYS A 142 -16.96 -22.33 21.13
CA LYS A 142 -18.24 -22.74 21.74
C LYS A 142 -19.39 -21.75 21.53
N ARG A 143 -19.08 -20.48 21.30
CA ARG A 143 -20.06 -19.40 21.12
C ARG A 143 -19.40 -18.21 20.40
N PRO A 144 -20.15 -17.43 19.62
CA PRO A 144 -19.64 -16.19 19.04
C PRO A 144 -19.06 -15.27 20.12
N ARG A 145 -17.92 -14.65 19.83
CA ARG A 145 -17.24 -13.72 20.73
C ARG A 145 -17.21 -12.35 20.09
N PHE A 146 -17.59 -11.33 20.86
CA PHE A 146 -17.33 -9.95 20.46
C PHE A 146 -15.87 -9.60 20.75
N ILE A 147 -15.15 -9.14 19.74
CA ILE A 147 -13.85 -8.49 19.88
C ILE A 147 -14.01 -7.02 19.53
N TYR A 148 -13.42 -6.13 20.32
CA TYR A 148 -13.38 -4.71 19.98
C TYR A 148 -12.18 -4.48 19.07
N VAL A 149 -12.43 -3.99 17.86
CA VAL A 149 -11.37 -3.62 16.93
C VAL A 149 -11.24 -2.11 16.95
N SER A 150 -10.08 -1.63 17.42
CA SER A 150 -9.75 -0.21 17.35
C SER A 150 -9.72 0.23 15.90
N ASP A 151 -10.27 1.40 15.66
CA ASP A 151 -10.25 2.02 14.35
C ASP A 151 -8.81 2.37 13.93
N GLU A 152 -8.42 1.95 12.73
CA GLU A 152 -7.07 2.13 12.18
C GLU A 152 -6.94 3.53 11.55
N PRO A 153 -5.79 4.22 11.70
CA PRO A 153 -5.58 5.51 11.04
C PRO A 153 -5.56 5.35 9.51
N ARG A 154 -6.06 6.36 8.79
CA ARG A 154 -5.96 6.43 7.32
C ARG A 154 -5.20 7.66 6.87
N CYS A 155 -4.59 7.55 5.70
CA CYS A 155 -4.07 8.67 4.95
C CYS A 155 -4.46 8.58 3.48
N ALA A 156 -4.31 9.68 2.77
CA ALA A 156 -4.19 9.70 1.33
C ALA A 156 -2.75 10.09 0.96
N LEU A 157 -2.20 9.42 -0.05
CA LEU A 157 -0.91 9.73 -0.65
C LEU A 157 -1.15 10.29 -2.04
N VAL A 158 -0.52 11.42 -2.35
CA VAL A 158 -0.68 12.14 -3.62
C VAL A 158 0.67 12.22 -4.33
N ALA A 159 0.70 11.81 -5.60
CA ALA A 159 1.78 12.04 -6.53
C ALA A 159 1.46 13.26 -7.39
N GLU A 160 2.25 14.33 -7.28
CA GLU A 160 2.22 15.43 -8.24
C GLU A 160 3.20 15.13 -9.37
N LEU A 161 2.71 14.77 -10.55
CA LEU A 161 3.55 14.33 -11.67
C LEU A 161 4.04 15.51 -12.53
N GLU A 162 5.20 15.35 -13.17
CA GLU A 162 5.76 16.41 -14.04
C GLU A 162 4.88 16.73 -15.24
N ASN A 163 4.15 15.74 -15.76
CA ASN A 163 3.23 15.87 -16.89
C ASN A 163 1.93 16.64 -16.57
N GLY A 164 1.77 17.16 -15.35
CA GLY A 164 0.62 17.96 -14.93
C GLY A 164 -0.56 17.18 -14.36
N ILE A 165 -0.45 15.86 -14.22
CA ILE A 165 -1.45 15.00 -13.58
C ILE A 165 -1.12 14.84 -12.10
N SER A 166 -2.14 14.80 -11.23
CA SER A 166 -1.98 14.37 -9.84
C SER A 166 -2.75 13.09 -9.57
N ILE A 167 -2.11 12.12 -8.92
CA ILE A 167 -2.71 10.83 -8.57
C ILE A 167 -2.82 10.72 -7.06
N THR A 168 -4.02 10.39 -6.57
CA THR A 168 -4.26 10.18 -5.14
C THR A 168 -4.66 8.74 -4.89
N THR A 169 -4.05 8.11 -3.90
CA THR A 169 -4.45 6.79 -3.38
C THR A 169 -4.82 6.90 -1.91
N THR A 170 -5.81 6.11 -1.49
CA THR A 170 -6.21 5.96 -0.09
C THR A 170 -6.81 4.57 0.11
N HIS A 171 -6.95 4.15 1.37
CA HIS A 171 -7.64 2.92 1.74
C HIS A 171 -8.59 3.25 2.91
N LEU A 172 -9.89 3.17 2.63
CA LEU A 172 -10.96 3.49 3.59
C LEU A 172 -11.65 2.18 4.03
N SER A 173 -12.42 2.26 5.12
CA SER A 173 -13.18 1.12 5.68
C SER A 173 -14.54 0.91 5.05
#